data_AF-A0A3M7DJN0-F1
#
_entry.id   AF-A0A3M7DJN0-F1
#
_cell.length_a   1.000
_cell.length_b   1.000
_cell.length_c   1.000
_cell.angle_alpha   90.00
_cell.angle_beta   90.00
_cell.angle_gamma   90.00
#
_symmetry.space_group_name_H-M   'P 1'
#
loop_
_entity.id
_entity.type
_entity.pdbx_description
1 polymer ?
#
loop_
_entity_poly.entity_id
_entity_poly.type
_entity_poly.pdbx_seq_one_letter_code
_entity_poly.pdbx_strand_id
1 'polypeptide(L)'
;MVHSILRHVAEKTNTPIEELYQEIGWPLNKKYGHAIDAFKLSITNPEVWKEVTFKTDLIRDELQSYIGKRLTPTPTKVRADVEVTCFGYDGIDAVKEALRTAESKNTEETQVKVKLVSPPLYVLTSQTLDKNVGMTILEEAIQEIDKKIRSSGGNLTVKMAPKAVTENDDAELQALMDKRERENQEISGDEDDSESDEGQANVGN
;
A
#
# COMPACT_ATOMS: atom_id res chain seq x y z
N MET A 1 -17.12 -9.95 -19.00
CA MET A 1 -17.22 -9.06 -17.82
C MET A 1 -18.57 -8.33 -17.78
N VAL A 2 -18.93 -7.55 -18.81
CA VAL A 2 -20.22 -6.84 -18.91
C VAL A 2 -21.43 -7.75 -18.69
N HIS A 3 -21.44 -8.94 -19.28
CA HIS A 3 -22.52 -9.92 -19.09
C HIS A 3 -22.71 -10.37 -17.64
N SER A 4 -21.63 -10.56 -16.89
CA SER A 4 -21.71 -10.96 -15.49
C SER A 4 -22.32 -9.86 -14.61
N ILE A 5 -22.04 -8.59 -14.93
CA ILE A 5 -22.59 -7.42 -14.23
C ILE A 5 -24.10 -7.33 -14.49
N LEU A 6 -24.50 -7.35 -15.77
CA LEU A 6 -25.92 -7.26 -16.14
C LEU A 6 -26.73 -8.46 -15.65
N ARG A 7 -26.15 -9.66 -15.63
CA ARG A 7 -26.79 -10.86 -15.07
C ARG A 7 -27.04 -10.72 -13.57
N HIS A 8 -26.08 -10.20 -12.80
CA HIS A 8 -26.27 -10.01 -11.37
C HIS A 8 -27.39 -9.01 -11.05
N VAL A 9 -27.43 -7.91 -11.83
CA VAL A 9 -28.51 -6.93 -11.72
C VAL A 9 -29.85 -7.56 -12.08
N ALA A 10 -29.92 -8.33 -13.19
CA ALA A 10 -31.13 -9.03 -13.61
C ALA A 10 -31.70 -9.98 -12.54
N GLU A 11 -30.83 -10.78 -11.91
CA GLU A 11 -31.21 -11.72 -10.85
C GLU A 11 -31.77 -10.98 -9.62
N LYS A 12 -31.23 -9.80 -9.30
CA LYS A 12 -31.61 -9.04 -8.10
C LYS A 12 -32.84 -8.14 -8.31
N THR A 13 -33.03 -7.62 -9.53
CA THR A 13 -34.20 -6.81 -9.89
C THR A 13 -35.33 -7.63 -10.50
N ASN A 14 -35.15 -8.95 -10.60
CA ASN A 14 -36.08 -9.90 -11.22
C ASN A 14 -36.55 -9.45 -12.60
N THR A 15 -35.66 -8.81 -13.35
CA THR A 15 -35.92 -8.22 -14.68
C THR A 15 -35.26 -9.11 -15.74
N PRO A 16 -35.91 -9.36 -16.89
CA PRO A 16 -35.29 -10.12 -17.97
C PRO A 16 -33.99 -9.46 -18.44
N ILE A 17 -32.92 -10.25 -18.52
CA ILE A 17 -31.58 -9.77 -18.89
C ILE A 17 -31.56 -9.13 -20.28
N GLU A 18 -32.40 -9.59 -21.20
CA GLU A 18 -32.50 -9.04 -22.56
C GLU A 18 -32.92 -7.57 -22.53
N GLU A 19 -33.91 -7.20 -21.71
CA GLU A 19 -34.34 -5.80 -21.57
C GLU A 19 -33.20 -4.91 -21.07
N LEU A 20 -32.41 -5.39 -20.11
CA LEU A 20 -31.23 -4.65 -19.61
C LEU A 20 -30.17 -4.46 -20.70
N TYR A 21 -30.01 -5.43 -21.60
CA TYR A 21 -29.12 -5.26 -22.76
C TYR A 21 -29.63 -4.23 -23.76
N GLN A 22 -30.94 -4.23 -24.04
CA GLN A 22 -31.55 -3.30 -24.98
C GLN A 22 -31.51 -1.86 -24.46
N GLU A 23 -31.77 -1.66 -23.17
CA GLU A 23 -31.87 -0.34 -22.55
C GLU A 23 -30.53 0.24 -22.14
N ILE A 24 -29.61 -0.59 -21.65
CA ILE A 24 -28.34 -0.13 -21.06
C ILE A 24 -27.15 -0.56 -21.92
N GLY A 25 -27.08 -1.86 -22.25
CA GLY A 25 -25.93 -2.44 -22.93
C GLY A 25 -25.68 -1.88 -24.33
N TRP A 26 -26.69 -1.90 -25.20
CA TRP A 26 -26.55 -1.50 -26.61
C TRP A 26 -26.35 0.01 -26.80
N PRO A 27 -27.06 0.93 -26.11
CA PRO A 27 -26.81 2.36 -26.23
C PRO A 27 -25.39 2.75 -25.81
N LEU A 28 -24.92 2.20 -24.68
CA LEU A 28 -23.56 2.43 -24.20
C LEU A 28 -22.50 1.85 -25.16
N ASN A 29 -22.75 0.66 -25.70
CA ASN A 29 -21.85 0.04 -26.67
C ASN A 29 -21.78 0.83 -27.98
N LYS A 30 -22.91 1.37 -28.46
CA LYS A 30 -22.96 2.17 -29.69
C LYS A 30 -22.23 3.50 -29.55
N LYS A 31 -22.25 4.11 -28.36
CA LYS A 31 -21.62 5.41 -28.12
C LYS A 31 -20.12 5.31 -27.83
N TYR A 32 -19.70 4.38 -26.98
CA TYR A 32 -18.32 4.26 -26.52
C TYR A 32 -17.54 3.15 -27.24
N GLY A 33 -18.16 2.46 -28.20
CA GLY A 33 -17.61 1.30 -28.92
C GLY A 33 -17.64 0.01 -28.09
N HIS A 34 -17.30 0.10 -26.80
CA HIS A 34 -17.37 -1.00 -25.85
C HIS A 34 -18.12 -0.59 -24.58
N ALA A 35 -19.15 -1.36 -24.20
CA ALA A 35 -19.90 -1.14 -22.96
C ALA A 35 -19.03 -1.20 -21.69
N ILE A 36 -17.90 -1.92 -21.73
CA ILE A 36 -16.96 -1.97 -20.59
C ILE A 36 -16.26 -0.64 -20.33
N ASP A 37 -15.93 0.10 -21.39
CA ASP A 37 -15.25 1.39 -21.27
C ASP A 37 -16.23 2.46 -20.78
N ALA A 38 -17.48 2.39 -21.22
CA ALA A 38 -18.57 3.17 -20.64
C ALA A 38 -18.75 2.89 -19.14
N PHE A 39 -18.72 1.63 -18.71
CA PHE A 39 -18.83 1.28 -17.29
C PHE A 39 -17.63 1.79 -16.47
N LYS A 40 -16.40 1.71 -16.99
CA LYS A 40 -15.22 2.29 -16.33
C LYS A 40 -15.34 3.82 -16.22
N LEU A 41 -15.72 4.48 -17.31
CA LEU A 41 -15.92 5.93 -17.34
C LEU A 41 -17.03 6.36 -16.38
N SER A 42 -18.05 5.53 -16.19
CA SER A 42 -19.17 5.81 -15.30
C SER A 42 -18.79 5.94 -13.81
N ILE A 43 -17.62 5.42 -13.42
CA ILE A 43 -17.08 5.53 -12.05
C ILE A 43 -16.55 6.94 -11.81
N THR A 44 -15.85 7.51 -12.79
CA THR A 44 -15.28 8.87 -12.70
C THR A 44 -16.28 9.94 -13.12
N ASN A 45 -17.16 9.62 -14.07
CA ASN A 45 -18.15 10.54 -14.66
C ASN A 45 -19.56 9.93 -14.61
N PRO A 46 -20.38 10.31 -13.62
CA PRO A 46 -21.77 9.85 -13.50
C PRO A 46 -22.67 10.26 -14.68
N GLU A 47 -22.22 11.21 -15.51
CA GLU A 47 -22.91 11.72 -16.69
C GLU A 47 -23.18 10.64 -17.76
N VAL A 48 -22.40 9.55 -17.77
CA VAL A 48 -22.60 8.41 -18.69
C VAL A 48 -24.00 7.80 -18.55
N TRP A 49 -24.59 7.90 -17.35
CA TRP A 49 -25.91 7.37 -17.04
C TRP A 49 -27.07 8.26 -17.48
N LYS A 50 -26.84 9.53 -17.84
CA LYS A 50 -27.93 10.44 -18.26
C LYS A 50 -28.53 10.09 -19.61
N GLU A 51 -27.78 9.37 -20.44
CA GLU A 51 -28.19 8.97 -21.78
C GLU A 51 -28.84 7.58 -21.81
N VAL A 52 -28.89 6.91 -20.66
CA VAL A 52 -29.50 5.61 -20.48
C VAL A 52 -30.85 5.82 -19.79
N THR A 53 -31.90 5.24 -20.37
CA THR A 53 -33.22 5.25 -19.74
C THR A 53 -33.31 4.07 -18.79
N PHE A 54 -33.38 4.35 -17.48
CA PHE A 54 -33.64 3.33 -16.48
C PHE A 54 -35.15 3.24 -16.23
N LYS A 55 -35.73 2.05 -16.32
CA LYS A 55 -37.13 1.80 -15.96
C LYS A 55 -37.41 1.97 -14.47
N THR A 56 -36.44 1.65 -13.62
CA THR A 56 -36.58 1.66 -12.16
C THR A 56 -35.29 2.17 -11.52
N ASP A 57 -35.39 3.09 -10.56
CA ASP A 57 -34.23 3.60 -9.81
C ASP A 57 -33.45 2.48 -9.10
N LEU A 58 -34.13 1.39 -8.73
CA LEU A 58 -33.53 0.20 -8.13
C LEU A 58 -32.51 -0.50 -9.06
N ILE A 59 -32.76 -0.51 -10.38
CA ILE A 59 -31.81 -1.07 -11.37
C ILE A 59 -30.58 -0.18 -11.45
N ARG A 60 -30.76 1.14 -11.43
CA ARG A 60 -29.68 2.12 -11.50
C ARG A 60 -28.79 2.01 -10.27
N ASP A 61 -29.36 2.02 -9.08
CA ASP A 61 -28.62 1.97 -7.82
C ASP A 61 -27.85 0.65 -7.68
N GLU A 62 -28.48 -0.48 -8.02
CA GLU A 62 -27.81 -1.78 -7.96
C GLU A 62 -26.69 -1.89 -8.99
N LEU A 63 -26.93 -1.44 -10.23
CA LEU A 63 -25.92 -1.44 -11.29
C LEU A 63 -24.72 -0.56 -10.91
N GLN A 64 -24.97 0.65 -10.41
CA GLN A 64 -23.91 1.56 -9.96
C GLN A 64 -23.15 0.99 -8.76
N SER A 65 -23.85 0.41 -7.78
CA SER A 65 -23.21 -0.26 -6.64
C SER A 65 -22.32 -1.42 -7.09
N TYR A 66 -22.82 -2.24 -8.02
CA TYR A 66 -22.10 -3.42 -8.48
C TYR A 66 -20.91 -3.06 -9.38
N ILE A 67 -21.06 -2.07 -10.27
CA ILE A 67 -19.97 -1.50 -11.08
C ILE A 67 -18.92 -0.88 -10.16
N GLY A 68 -19.32 -0.09 -9.18
CA GLY A 68 -18.43 0.48 -8.17
C GLY A 68 -17.63 -0.61 -7.44
N LYS A 69 -18.26 -1.70 -7.02
CA LYS A 69 -17.56 -2.80 -6.33
C LYS A 69 -16.63 -3.61 -7.24
N ARG A 70 -16.96 -3.77 -8.52
CA ARG A 70 -16.26 -4.68 -9.45
C ARG A 70 -15.21 -4.00 -10.33
N LEU A 71 -15.43 -2.73 -10.66
CA LEU A 71 -14.63 -2.00 -11.64
C LEU A 71 -13.88 -0.83 -11.02
N THR A 72 -14.20 -0.40 -9.79
CA THR A 72 -13.35 0.57 -9.09
C THR A 72 -12.00 -0.09 -8.84
N PRO A 73 -10.90 0.52 -9.31
CA PRO A 73 -9.57 0.02 -8.99
C PRO A 73 -9.44 0.05 -7.47
N THR A 74 -9.28 -1.14 -6.87
CA THR A 74 -8.98 -1.20 -5.45
C THR A 74 -7.64 -0.51 -5.23
N PRO A 75 -7.53 0.35 -4.20
CA PRO A 75 -6.29 1.05 -3.93
C PRO A 75 -5.18 0.03 -3.74
N THR A 76 -4.16 0.11 -4.60
CA THR A 76 -3.00 -0.75 -4.56
C THR A 76 -2.03 -0.18 -3.53
N LYS A 77 -1.55 -1.04 -2.63
CA LYS A 77 -0.44 -0.69 -1.74
C LYS A 77 0.86 -0.82 -2.53
N VAL A 78 1.70 0.20 -2.46
CA VAL A 78 3.06 0.23 -2.99
C VAL A 78 4.01 0.23 -1.80
N ARG A 79 5.08 -0.56 -1.89
CA ARG A 79 6.08 -0.69 -0.84
C ARG A 79 7.48 -0.48 -1.40
N ALA A 80 8.34 0.16 -0.61
CA ALA A 80 9.78 0.11 -0.80
C ALA A 80 10.50 -0.13 0.52
N ASP A 81 11.64 -0.81 0.44
CA ASP A 81 12.50 -1.09 1.58
C ASP A 81 13.79 -0.30 1.42
N VAL A 82 14.09 0.53 2.42
CA VAL A 82 15.29 1.36 2.44
C VAL A 82 16.09 1.09 3.69
N GLU A 83 17.40 1.00 3.51
CA GLU A 83 18.37 0.96 4.59
C GLU A 83 18.92 2.36 4.77
N VAL A 84 18.74 2.94 5.95
CA VAL A 84 19.22 4.30 6.26
C VAL A 84 20.21 4.21 7.41
N THR A 85 21.42 4.70 7.16
CA THR A 85 22.52 4.70 8.13
C THR A 85 23.03 6.13 8.29
N CYS A 86 23.28 6.56 9.52
CA CYS A 86 23.94 7.83 9.80
C CYS A 86 24.83 7.68 11.03
N PHE A 87 26.13 7.93 10.87
CA PHE A 87 27.13 7.78 11.93
C PHE A 87 27.52 9.13 12.57
N GLY A 88 26.83 10.21 12.20
CA GLY A 88 27.03 11.52 12.80
C GLY A 88 26.53 11.58 14.24
N TYR A 89 27.02 12.58 14.98
CA TYR A 89 26.64 12.84 16.38
C TYR A 89 25.11 12.98 16.55
N ASP A 90 24.45 13.63 15.57
CA ASP A 90 22.97 13.79 15.51
C ASP A 90 22.32 12.81 14.51
N GLY A 91 22.91 11.65 14.27
CA GLY A 91 22.50 10.76 13.19
C GLY A 91 21.07 10.23 13.32
N ILE A 92 20.61 9.97 14.54
CA ILE A 92 19.24 9.49 14.80
C ILE A 92 18.21 10.58 14.47
N ASP A 93 18.49 11.83 14.83
CA ASP A 93 17.58 12.93 14.58
C ASP A 93 17.56 13.32 13.10
N ALA A 94 18.71 13.27 12.42
CA ALA A 94 18.79 13.41 10.98
C ALA A 94 17.94 12.35 10.24
N VAL A 95 17.98 11.09 10.69
CA VAL A 95 17.16 10.01 10.12
C VAL A 95 15.67 10.26 10.34
N LYS A 96 15.26 10.63 11.57
CA LYS A 96 13.86 10.95 11.86
C LYS A 96 13.36 12.13 11.04
N GLU A 97 14.16 13.18 10.88
CA GLU A 97 13.77 14.36 10.12
C GLU A 97 13.66 14.08 8.61
N ALA A 98 14.58 13.27 8.07
CA ALA A 98 14.53 12.83 6.68
C ALA A 98 13.26 12.00 6.41
N LEU A 99 12.94 11.03 7.29
CA LEU A 99 11.74 10.21 7.15
C LEU A 99 10.44 11.03 7.31
N ARG A 100 10.41 12.02 8.23
CA ARG A 100 9.26 12.94 8.36
C ARG A 100 9.04 13.79 7.12
N THR A 101 10.10 14.13 6.39
CA THR A 101 10.00 14.90 5.15
C THR A 101 9.24 14.10 4.08
N ALA A 102 9.47 12.78 4.02
CA ALA A 102 8.73 11.88 3.14
C ALA A 102 7.24 11.76 3.53
N GLU A 103 6.91 11.71 4.82
CA GLU A 103 5.50 11.70 5.28
C GLU A 103 4.79 13.04 5.07
N SER A 104 5.53 14.15 5.03
CA SER A 104 4.96 15.49 4.82
C SER A 104 4.49 15.72 3.39
N LYS A 105 4.93 14.90 2.42
CA LYS A 105 4.47 14.92 1.02
C LYS A 105 3.16 14.18 0.78
N ASN A 106 2.43 13.83 1.84
CA ASN A 106 1.12 13.19 1.71
C ASN A 106 0.15 14.06 0.90
N THR A 107 -0.32 13.54 -0.22
CA THR A 107 -1.44 14.10 -0.99
C THR A 107 -2.74 13.42 -0.55
N GLU A 108 -3.91 14.05 -0.76
CA GLU A 108 -5.20 13.46 -0.40
C GLU A 108 -5.44 12.07 -1.02
N GLU A 109 -4.85 11.81 -2.18
CA GLU A 109 -4.95 10.51 -2.89
C GLU A 109 -3.82 9.52 -2.57
N THR A 110 -2.78 9.92 -1.83
CA THR A 110 -1.61 9.07 -1.58
C THR A 110 -1.00 9.34 -0.21
N GLN A 111 -1.24 8.42 0.72
CA GLN A 111 -0.69 8.48 2.08
C GLN A 111 0.54 7.56 2.19
N VAL A 112 1.70 8.16 2.40
CA VAL A 112 2.96 7.48 2.72
C VAL A 112 3.05 7.29 4.23
N LYS A 113 3.35 6.07 4.66
CA LYS A 113 3.61 5.69 6.05
C LYS A 113 4.95 4.98 6.12
N VAL A 114 5.80 5.41 7.05
CA VAL A 114 7.10 4.77 7.30
C VAL A 114 6.98 3.88 8.52
N LYS A 115 7.45 2.63 8.41
CA LYS A 115 7.57 1.69 9.52
C LYS A 115 9.03 1.27 9.70
N LEU A 116 9.49 1.20 10.94
CA LEU A 116 10.77 0.60 11.29
C LEU A 116 10.58 -0.92 11.41
N VAL A 117 11.41 -1.70 10.72
CA VAL A 117 11.47 -3.16 10.92
C VAL A 117 12.56 -3.49 11.94
N SER A 118 13.75 -2.98 11.69
CA SER A 118 14.93 -3.14 12.56
C SER A 118 15.95 -2.09 12.16
N PRO A 119 16.68 -1.41 13.05
CA PRO A 119 17.80 -0.57 12.62
C PRO A 119 18.79 -1.42 11.80
N PRO A 120 19.26 -1.03 10.60
CA PRO A 120 19.01 0.21 9.84
C PRO A 120 17.91 0.12 8.73
N LEU A 121 17.09 -0.93 8.72
CA LEU A 121 16.02 -1.22 7.76
C LEU A 121 14.67 -0.57 8.09
N TYR A 122 14.20 0.25 7.16
CA TYR A 122 12.91 0.93 7.18
C TYR A 122 12.07 0.51 5.97
N VAL A 123 10.75 0.46 6.16
CA VAL A 123 9.79 0.12 5.12
C VAL A 123 8.87 1.30 4.90
N LEU A 124 8.81 1.79 3.66
CA LEU A 124 7.86 2.80 3.23
C LEU A 124 6.69 2.09 2.58
N THR A 125 5.49 2.37 3.07
CA THR A 125 4.23 1.89 2.51
C THR A 125 3.43 3.08 2.03
N SER A 126 2.84 2.99 0.84
CA SER A 126 1.96 4.01 0.31
C SER A 126 0.72 3.39 -0.31
N GLN A 127 -0.44 3.96 -0.05
CA GLN A 127 -1.70 3.50 -0.62
C GLN A 127 -2.14 4.46 -1.71
N THR A 128 -2.29 3.97 -2.94
CA THR A 128 -2.67 4.78 -4.11
C THR A 128 -3.65 4.04 -5.02
N LEU A 129 -4.44 4.77 -5.80
CA LEU A 129 -5.33 4.19 -6.81
C LEU A 129 -4.57 3.78 -8.09
N ASP A 130 -3.50 4.50 -8.42
CA ASP A 130 -2.68 4.25 -9.60
C ASP A 130 -1.27 3.80 -9.22
N LYS A 131 -0.90 2.60 -9.68
CA LYS A 131 0.41 1.99 -9.42
C LYS A 131 1.56 2.89 -9.88
N ASN A 132 1.44 3.54 -11.02
CA ASN A 132 2.52 4.34 -11.60
C ASN A 132 2.76 5.64 -10.83
N VAL A 133 1.66 6.28 -10.41
CA VAL A 133 1.72 7.51 -9.62
C VAL A 133 2.32 7.21 -8.24
N GLY A 134 1.89 6.12 -7.58
CA GLY A 134 2.48 5.72 -6.30
C GLY A 134 3.96 5.36 -6.37
N MET A 135 4.41 4.68 -7.42
CA MET A 135 5.83 4.38 -7.60
C MET A 135 6.67 5.65 -7.75
N THR A 136 6.20 6.60 -8.56
CA THR A 136 6.89 7.88 -8.81
C THR A 136 7.01 8.70 -7.51
N ILE A 137 5.91 8.84 -6.76
CA ILE A 137 5.90 9.57 -5.49
C ILE A 137 6.87 8.94 -4.48
N LEU A 138 6.90 7.61 -4.39
CA LEU A 138 7.82 6.92 -3.49
C LEU A 138 9.28 7.09 -3.90
N GLU A 139 9.57 7.06 -5.20
CA GLU A 139 10.91 7.32 -5.75
C GLU A 139 11.39 8.75 -5.44
N GLU A 140 10.53 9.75 -5.65
CA GLU A 140 10.84 11.14 -5.29
C GLU A 140 11.09 11.30 -3.79
N ALA A 141 10.29 10.65 -2.95
CA ALA A 141 10.47 10.66 -1.50
C ALA A 141 11.81 10.03 -1.10
N ILE A 142 12.20 8.90 -1.71
CA ILE A 142 13.49 8.25 -1.48
C ILE A 142 14.65 9.16 -1.89
N GLN A 143 14.54 9.85 -3.03
CA GLN A 143 15.58 10.79 -3.48
C GLN A 143 15.75 11.99 -2.53
N GLU A 144 14.67 12.49 -1.95
CA GLU A 144 14.74 13.57 -0.95
C GLU A 144 15.34 13.09 0.37
N ILE A 145 14.96 11.90 0.83
CA ILE A 145 15.59 11.27 2.00
C ILE A 145 17.09 11.12 1.75
N ASP A 146 17.51 10.60 0.59
CA ASP A 146 18.93 10.42 0.25
C ASP A 146 19.69 11.75 0.27
N LYS A 147 19.14 12.82 -0.30
CA LYS A 147 19.75 14.17 -0.25
C LYS A 147 19.92 14.66 1.19
N LYS A 148 18.89 14.50 2.03
CA LYS A 148 18.91 14.98 3.41
C LYS A 148 19.88 14.16 4.28
N ILE A 149 19.86 12.84 4.14
CA ILE A 149 20.77 11.92 4.85
C ILE A 149 22.23 12.15 4.45
N ARG A 150 22.51 12.35 3.15
CA ARG A 150 23.87 12.67 2.68
C ARG A 150 24.38 14.00 3.24
N SER A 151 23.50 15.00 3.39
CA SER A 151 23.87 16.29 3.98
C SER A 151 24.31 16.17 5.45
N SER A 152 23.75 15.20 6.17
CA SER A 152 24.09 14.88 7.56
C SER A 152 25.22 13.85 7.70
N GLY A 153 25.88 13.46 6.60
CA GLY A 153 26.97 12.48 6.62
C GLY A 153 26.54 11.02 6.77
N GLY A 154 25.27 10.72 6.48
CA GLY A 154 24.75 9.35 6.39
C GLY A 154 24.74 8.79 4.96
N ASN A 155 24.27 7.55 4.83
CA ASN A 155 24.09 6.87 3.55
C ASN A 155 22.73 6.13 3.52
N LEU A 156 22.07 6.15 2.36
CA LEU A 156 20.83 5.43 2.09
C LEU A 156 21.08 4.36 1.02
N THR A 157 20.60 3.14 1.25
CA THR A 157 20.65 2.03 0.28
C THR A 157 19.24 1.47 0.09
N VAL A 158 18.74 1.47 -1.15
CA VAL A 158 17.45 0.88 -1.47
C VAL A 158 17.61 -0.64 -1.61
N LYS A 159 16.99 -1.43 -0.72
CA LYS A 159 16.99 -2.90 -0.82
C LYS A 159 15.93 -3.39 -1.80
N MET A 160 14.75 -2.76 -1.74
CA MET A 160 13.64 -3.07 -2.63
C MET A 160 13.08 -1.75 -3.17
N ALA A 161 13.17 -1.59 -4.49
CA ALA A 161 12.57 -0.45 -5.19
C ALA A 161 11.03 -0.47 -5.05
N PRO A 162 10.35 0.67 -5.29
CA PRO A 162 8.90 0.76 -5.14
C PRO A 162 8.18 -0.27 -5.99
N LYS A 163 7.46 -1.20 -5.35
CA LYS A 163 6.70 -2.25 -6.02
C LYS A 163 5.28 -2.31 -5.45
N ALA A 164 4.31 -2.52 -6.33
CA ALA A 164 2.95 -2.84 -5.93
C ALA A 164 2.95 -4.18 -5.18
N VAL A 165 2.52 -4.16 -3.92
CA VAL A 165 2.44 -5.34 -3.06
C VAL A 165 1.04 -5.93 -3.05
N THR A 166 0.99 -7.25 -2.95
CA THR A 166 -0.23 -8.04 -2.80
C THR A 166 -0.47 -8.39 -1.34
N GLU A 167 -1.65 -8.94 -1.02
CA GLU A 167 -1.96 -9.40 0.35
C GLU A 167 -0.96 -10.46 0.86
N ASN A 168 -0.40 -11.28 -0.05
CA ASN A 168 0.61 -12.26 0.32
C ASN A 168 1.93 -11.61 0.78
N ASP A 169 2.37 -10.57 0.05
CA ASP A 169 3.60 -9.84 0.40
C ASP A 169 3.46 -9.08 1.74
N ASP A 170 2.26 -8.58 2.05
CA ASP A 170 1.96 -7.90 3.32
C ASP A 170 1.98 -8.90 4.49
N ALA A 171 1.49 -10.12 4.30
CA ALA A 171 1.50 -11.19 5.30
C ALA A 171 2.92 -11.68 5.60
N GLU A 172 3.74 -11.89 4.56
CA GLU A 172 5.16 -12.25 4.71
C GLU A 172 5.94 -11.16 5.45
N LEU A 173 5.64 -9.89 5.16
CA LEU A 173 6.26 -8.76 5.86
C LEU A 173 5.87 -8.73 7.34
N GLN A 174 4.60 -8.90 7.66
CA GLN A 174 4.13 -8.88 9.04
C GLN A 174 4.80 -10.02 9.83
N ALA A 175 4.88 -11.22 9.25
CA ALA A 175 5.61 -12.33 9.87
C ALA A 175 7.10 -12.03 10.08
N LEU A 176 7.74 -11.34 9.13
CA LEU A 176 9.13 -10.88 9.27
C LEU A 176 9.26 -9.84 10.40
N MET A 177 8.35 -8.86 10.47
CA MET A 177 8.32 -7.85 11.54
C MET A 177 8.15 -8.49 12.91
N ASP A 178 7.16 -9.38 13.06
CA ASP A 178 6.89 -10.07 14.32
C ASP A 178 8.09 -10.93 14.77
N LYS A 179 8.78 -11.57 13.82
CA LYS A 179 10.00 -12.33 14.12
C LYS A 179 11.13 -11.43 14.63
N ARG A 180 11.37 -10.31 13.94
CA ARG A 180 12.41 -9.34 14.33
C ARG A 180 12.09 -8.65 15.65
N GLU A 181 10.82 -8.41 15.95
CA GLU A 181 10.39 -7.83 17.21
C GLU A 181 10.65 -8.77 18.39
N ARG A 182 10.38 -10.08 18.23
CA ARG A 182 10.73 -11.08 19.25
C ARG A 182 12.23 -11.15 19.49
N GLU A 183 13.02 -11.24 18.42
CA GLU A 183 14.49 -11.26 18.50
C GLU A 183 15.06 -10.00 19.19
N ASN A 184 14.37 -8.86 19.07
CA ASN A 184 14.77 -7.61 19.71
C ASN A 184 14.26 -7.46 21.17
N GLN A 185 13.19 -8.16 21.55
CA GLN A 185 12.68 -8.19 22.93
C GLN A 185 13.43 -9.19 23.83
N GLU A 186 14.03 -10.23 23.27
CA GLU A 186 14.64 -11.33 24.04
C GLU A 186 16.07 -11.07 24.55
N ILE A 187 16.64 -9.88 24.35
CA ILE A 187 17.97 -9.52 24.87
C ILE A 187 17.82 -8.76 26.20
N SER A 188 17.48 -9.48 27.28
CA SER A 188 17.65 -9.00 28.64
C SER A 188 19.08 -9.30 29.08
N GLY A 189 19.98 -8.33 28.90
CA GLY A 189 21.41 -8.44 29.25
C GLY A 189 21.69 -8.32 30.75
N ASP A 190 20.93 -8.99 31.60
CA ASP A 190 21.04 -8.94 33.07
C ASP A 190 21.06 -10.35 33.67
N GLU A 191 21.97 -11.19 33.17
CA GLU A 191 22.50 -12.37 33.87
C GLU A 191 24.05 -12.28 33.79
N ASP A 192 24.61 -11.36 34.57
CA ASP A 192 26.05 -11.32 34.83
C ASP A 192 26.37 -12.43 35.85
N ASP A 193 26.85 -13.55 35.33
CA ASP A 193 27.20 -14.78 36.03
C ASP A 193 28.49 -14.56 36.84
N SER A 194 28.36 -14.03 38.06
CA SER A 194 29.50 -13.81 38.96
C SER A 194 29.85 -15.09 39.76
N GLU A 195 30.29 -16.16 39.08
CA GLU A 195 31.09 -17.21 39.73
C GLU A 195 32.52 -16.67 39.93
N SER A 196 32.74 -16.05 41.08
CA SER A 196 34.09 -15.68 41.54
C SER A 196 34.82 -16.94 42.00
N ASP A 197 35.65 -17.48 41.11
CA ASP A 197 36.65 -18.52 41.35
C ASP A 197 37.73 -17.99 42.32
N GLU A 198 37.53 -18.17 43.63
CA GLU A 198 38.58 -17.95 44.63
C GLU A 198 39.58 -19.12 44.61
N GLY A 199 40.66 -18.92 43.86
CA GLY A 199 41.86 -19.76 43.94
C GLY A 199 42.47 -19.74 45.34
N GLN A 200 42.35 -20.84 46.09
CA GLN A 200 43.21 -21.10 47.25
C GLN A 200 44.51 -21.77 46.82
N ALA A 201 45.57 -20.99 46.99
CA ALA A 201 46.96 -21.33 46.74
C ALA A 201 47.46 -22.50 47.61
N ASN A 202 48.28 -23.30 46.95
CA ASN A 202 49.14 -24.34 47.46
C ASN A 202 50.12 -23.79 48.52
N VAL A 203 50.16 -24.36 49.74
CA VAL A 203 51.36 -24.30 50.61
C VAL A 203 51.51 -25.62 51.36
N GLY A 204 52.51 -26.39 50.97
CA GLY A 204 53.07 -27.46 51.80
C GLY A 204 54.13 -26.91 52.74
N ASN A 205 54.07 -27.31 54.02
CA ASN A 205 55.17 -27.87 54.81
C ASN A 205 54.61 -28.46 56.11
#